data_AF-A0A7W6AN01-F1
#
_entry.id   AF-A0A7W6AN01-F1
#
_cell.length_a   1.000
_cell.length_b   1.000
_cell.length_c   1.000
_cell.angle_alpha   90.00
_cell.angle_beta   90.00
_cell.angle_gamma   90.00
#
_symmetry.space_group_name_H-M   'P 1'
#
loop_
_entity.id
_entity.type
_entity.pdbx_description
1 polymer ?
#
loop_
_entity_poly.entity_id
_entity_poly.type
_entity_poly.pdbx_seq_one_letter_code
_entity_poly.pdbx_strand_id
1 'polypeptide(L)'
;MTLGMDTLGAVSRLLYAIAGRSWAWIEQRTLNGIEMLGIRATPDGSTPVDAVLVDLTTGGVDVLEASATLASATTVNLGSVKTKKVTITGSANISSFGPGAQLERLITFTDGGSVLTYNATSLKLPTLASITTRAGDTCHATQDPAGNWHIHDYTRADGTPLSLGGALRFDAVQSLNGSQLGQLLTNSRFAELFPRIDIATQGLSATQISNALTNLGVSTFVKTLLDDADASTALPTLGISDFIKTLLDDANQATALQTLGAQPADADLTAIAALATTAVGRSLLTLVDAVGARSYFGGLYPTRGFAAEGSKTDFTDNNACTNPLGVDLVATGTRIFGYATADFTNSSGVAVDVQARLVVANITAGGTTVAVGRSQIITLPAVAYTGSGKLNPMIQVNGLTPGTTYRLQL
;
A
#
# COMPACT_ATOMS: atom_id res chain seq x y z
N MET A 1 -43.01 30.09 -84.16
CA MET A 1 -42.82 31.17 -83.17
C MET A 1 -44.08 32.01 -83.19
N THR A 2 -44.72 32.21 -82.04
CA THR A 2 -45.99 32.94 -81.93
C THR A 2 -45.86 34.04 -80.89
N LEU A 3 -46.37 35.24 -81.20
CA LEU A 3 -46.42 36.37 -80.27
C LEU A 3 -47.79 36.39 -79.58
N GLY A 4 -47.79 36.47 -78.25
CA GLY A 4 -48.97 36.81 -77.46
C GLY A 4 -48.99 38.31 -77.19
N MET A 5 -50.13 38.95 -77.43
CA MET A 5 -50.34 40.37 -77.13
C MET A 5 -51.22 40.54 -75.89
N ASP A 6 -51.01 41.62 -75.16
CA ASP A 6 -51.95 42.06 -74.12
C ASP A 6 -53.18 42.76 -74.74
N THR A 7 -54.07 43.25 -73.88
CA THR A 7 -55.31 43.93 -74.31
C THR A 7 -55.08 45.30 -74.96
N LEU A 8 -53.87 45.86 -74.84
CA LEU A 8 -53.46 47.13 -75.43
C LEU A 8 -52.57 46.93 -76.68
N GLY A 9 -52.32 45.69 -77.09
CA GLY A 9 -51.53 45.34 -78.27
C GLY A 9 -50.02 45.22 -78.03
N ALA A 10 -49.56 45.36 -76.78
CA ALA A 10 -48.15 45.15 -76.44
C ALA A 10 -47.82 43.65 -76.43
N VAL A 11 -46.61 43.29 -76.87
CA VAL A 11 -46.15 41.89 -76.85
C VAL A 11 -45.90 41.48 -75.40
N SER A 12 -46.73 40.59 -74.87
CA SER A 12 -46.63 40.06 -73.50
C SER A 12 -45.92 38.71 -73.44
N ARG A 13 -45.90 37.96 -74.55
CA ARG A 13 -45.28 36.63 -74.60
C ARG A 13 -44.70 36.27 -75.95
N LEU A 14 -43.57 35.57 -75.92
CA LEU A 14 -42.93 34.92 -77.07
C LEU A 14 -42.86 33.40 -76.87
N LEU A 15 -43.59 32.63 -77.69
CA LEU A 15 -43.70 31.17 -77.57
C LEU A 15 -42.80 30.39 -78.54
N TYR A 16 -42.08 29.41 -77.99
CA TYR A 16 -41.33 28.38 -78.70
C TYR A 16 -42.07 27.03 -78.63
N ALA A 17 -42.57 26.58 -79.78
CA ALA A 17 -43.33 25.34 -79.91
C ALA A 17 -42.90 24.57 -81.18
N ILE A 18 -42.89 23.24 -81.09
CA ILE A 18 -42.58 22.32 -82.19
C ILE A 18 -43.61 21.18 -82.15
N ALA A 19 -44.18 20.82 -83.30
CA ALA A 19 -45.16 19.74 -83.44
C ALA A 19 -46.35 19.84 -82.47
N GLY A 20 -46.85 21.06 -82.23
CA GLY A 20 -47.99 21.32 -81.32
C GLY A 20 -47.64 21.32 -79.83
N ARG A 21 -46.43 20.90 -79.43
CA ARG A 21 -45.96 20.99 -78.05
C ARG A 21 -45.32 22.36 -77.80
N SER A 22 -45.79 23.04 -76.76
CA SER A 22 -45.11 24.21 -76.19
C SER A 22 -43.93 23.74 -75.37
N TRP A 23 -42.71 24.20 -75.70
CA TRP A 23 -41.47 23.78 -75.05
C TRP A 23 -40.92 24.83 -74.10
N ALA A 24 -41.04 26.10 -74.48
CA ALA A 24 -40.59 27.22 -73.69
C ALA A 24 -41.25 28.51 -74.16
N TRP A 25 -41.23 29.54 -73.32
CA TRP A 25 -41.61 30.89 -73.71
C TRP A 25 -40.93 31.92 -72.83
N ILE A 26 -40.91 33.16 -73.33
CA ILE A 26 -40.55 34.35 -72.57
C ILE A 26 -41.85 35.11 -72.35
N GLU A 27 -42.17 35.48 -71.12
CA GLU A 27 -43.39 36.25 -70.82
C GLU A 27 -43.15 37.32 -69.75
N GLN A 28 -43.81 38.46 -69.92
CA GLN A 28 -44.06 39.37 -68.81
C GLN A 28 -45.35 38.93 -68.12
N ARG A 29 -45.34 38.90 -66.78
CA ARG A 29 -46.53 38.62 -65.98
C ARG A 29 -46.44 39.23 -64.58
N THR A 30 -47.58 39.52 -64.00
CA THR A 30 -47.69 39.83 -62.58
C THR A 30 -47.64 38.53 -61.76
N LEU A 31 -46.67 38.41 -60.86
CA LEU A 31 -46.56 37.31 -59.91
C LEU A 31 -46.59 37.88 -58.49
N ASN A 32 -47.59 37.50 -57.68
CA ASN A 32 -47.77 38.00 -56.31
C ASN A 32 -47.79 39.55 -56.20
N GLY A 33 -48.31 40.23 -57.23
CA GLY A 33 -48.37 41.70 -57.28
C GLY A 33 -47.11 42.38 -57.81
N ILE A 34 -46.07 41.63 -58.20
CA ILE A 34 -44.83 42.15 -58.78
C ILE A 34 -44.79 41.84 -60.27
N GLU A 35 -44.41 42.81 -61.09
CA GLU A 35 -44.18 42.60 -62.53
C GLU A 35 -42.85 41.87 -62.76
N MET A 36 -42.92 40.71 -63.41
CA MET A 36 -41.78 39.84 -63.67
C MET A 36 -41.63 39.58 -65.17
N LEU A 37 -40.39 39.50 -65.65
CA LEU A 37 -40.06 38.91 -66.94
C LEU A 37 -39.47 37.52 -66.72
N GLY A 38 -40.13 36.49 -67.24
CA GLY A 38 -39.74 35.10 -67.05
C GLY A 38 -39.31 34.41 -68.33
N ILE A 39 -38.26 33.58 -68.24
CA ILE A 39 -37.98 32.53 -69.21
C ILE A 39 -38.48 31.22 -68.60
N ARG A 40 -39.44 30.58 -69.27
CA ARG A 40 -40.16 29.42 -68.75
C ARG A 40 -40.02 28.24 -69.69
N ALA A 41 -39.87 27.04 -69.14
CA ALA A 41 -39.75 25.79 -69.87
C ALA A 41 -40.83 24.80 -69.43
N THR A 42 -41.15 23.81 -70.25
CA THR A 42 -42.04 22.69 -69.92
C THR A 42 -41.31 21.36 -70.12
N PRO A 43 -40.41 20.97 -69.17
CA PRO A 43 -39.55 19.81 -69.32
C PRO A 43 -40.34 18.50 -69.52
N ASP A 44 -41.44 18.33 -68.78
CA ASP A 44 -42.37 17.20 -68.87
C ASP A 44 -43.39 17.33 -70.02
N GLY A 45 -43.45 18.49 -70.66
CA GLY A 45 -44.37 18.79 -71.76
C GLY A 45 -45.74 19.30 -71.32
N SER A 46 -45.99 19.42 -70.02
CA SER A 46 -47.28 19.86 -69.46
C SER A 46 -47.15 20.94 -68.40
N THR A 47 -46.15 20.86 -67.53
CA THR A 47 -45.98 21.72 -66.36
C THR A 47 -44.92 22.77 -66.62
N PRO A 48 -45.28 24.06 -66.69
CA PRO A 48 -44.30 25.12 -66.80
C PRO A 48 -43.46 25.26 -65.52
N VAL A 49 -42.15 25.44 -65.71
CA VAL A 49 -41.20 25.83 -64.67
C VAL A 49 -40.48 27.10 -65.10
N ASP A 50 -40.30 28.02 -64.16
CA ASP A 50 -39.55 29.25 -64.40
C ASP A 50 -38.05 28.96 -64.32
N ALA A 51 -37.36 29.04 -65.46
CA ALA A 51 -35.91 28.83 -65.53
C ALA A 51 -35.14 30.07 -65.09
N VAL A 52 -35.65 31.26 -65.46
CA VAL A 52 -35.13 32.56 -65.03
C VAL A 52 -36.31 33.47 -64.75
N LEU A 53 -36.28 34.18 -63.63
CA LEU A 53 -37.24 35.23 -63.28
C LEU A 53 -36.49 36.52 -62.99
N VAL A 54 -36.86 37.57 -63.71
CA VAL A 54 -36.36 38.92 -63.49
C VAL A 54 -37.48 39.74 -62.87
N ASP A 55 -37.24 40.27 -61.67
CA ASP A 55 -38.09 41.30 -61.09
C ASP A 55 -37.88 42.62 -61.84
N LEU A 56 -38.90 43.10 -62.53
CA LEU A 56 -38.81 44.32 -63.33
C LEU A 56 -38.85 45.59 -62.48
N THR A 57 -39.19 45.47 -61.20
CA THR A 57 -39.18 46.59 -60.24
C THR A 57 -37.78 46.83 -59.69
N THR A 58 -37.08 45.75 -59.34
CA THR A 58 -35.76 45.82 -58.66
C THR A 58 -34.58 45.47 -59.55
N GLY A 59 -34.82 44.80 -60.68
CA GLY A 59 -33.78 44.20 -61.52
C GLY A 59 -33.19 42.91 -60.96
N GLY A 60 -33.70 42.40 -59.84
CA GLY A 60 -33.26 41.13 -59.25
C GLY A 60 -33.52 39.94 -60.17
N VAL A 61 -32.60 38.97 -60.18
CA VAL A 61 -32.70 37.76 -61.02
C VAL A 61 -32.65 36.52 -60.16
N ASP A 62 -33.67 35.66 -60.29
CA ASP A 62 -33.70 34.31 -59.74
C ASP A 62 -33.52 33.29 -60.87
N VAL A 63 -32.65 32.30 -60.65
CA VAL A 63 -32.32 31.27 -61.64
C VAL A 63 -32.55 29.91 -61.01
N LEU A 64 -33.39 29.11 -61.66
CA LEU A 64 -33.67 27.76 -61.20
C LEU A 64 -32.48 26.83 -61.49
N GLU A 65 -31.85 26.35 -60.42
CA GLU A 65 -30.74 25.40 -60.51
C GLU A 65 -31.22 23.95 -60.29
N ALA A 66 -31.54 23.25 -61.39
CA ALA A 66 -31.92 21.84 -61.36
C ALA A 66 -30.78 20.94 -60.84
N SER A 67 -31.14 19.73 -60.40
CA SER A 67 -30.22 18.68 -59.96
C SER A 67 -30.34 17.41 -60.80
N ALA A 68 -29.25 16.67 -60.96
CA ALA A 68 -29.20 15.35 -61.60
C ALA A 68 -28.37 14.38 -60.75
N THR A 69 -28.66 13.09 -60.86
CA THR A 69 -27.92 12.04 -60.13
C THR A 69 -27.01 11.27 -61.07
N LEU A 70 -25.75 11.07 -60.67
CA LEU A 70 -24.76 10.25 -61.37
C LEU A 70 -24.16 9.22 -60.40
N ALA A 71 -23.88 8.01 -60.87
CA ALA A 71 -23.14 7.04 -60.08
C ALA A 71 -21.64 7.35 -60.08
N SER A 72 -20.97 7.10 -58.96
CA SER A 72 -19.52 7.14 -58.82
C SER A 72 -18.89 6.11 -59.76
N ALA A 73 -17.83 6.51 -60.44
CA ALA A 73 -17.01 5.67 -61.32
C ALA A 73 -15.63 6.30 -61.45
N THR A 74 -14.67 5.59 -62.07
CA THR A 74 -13.35 6.15 -62.38
C THR A 74 -13.45 7.50 -63.09
N THR A 75 -14.43 7.65 -63.97
CA THR A 75 -14.82 8.94 -64.56
C THR A 75 -16.30 9.19 -64.33
N VAL A 76 -16.63 10.23 -63.57
CA VAL A 76 -18.01 10.69 -63.39
C VAL A 76 -18.25 11.86 -64.34
N ASN A 77 -18.85 11.62 -65.49
CA ASN A 77 -18.98 12.65 -66.54
C ASN A 77 -20.01 13.74 -66.18
N LEU A 78 -19.56 14.81 -65.52
CA LEU A 78 -20.41 15.94 -65.12
C LEU A 78 -20.88 16.81 -66.29
N GLY A 79 -20.19 16.74 -67.44
CA GLY A 79 -20.57 17.43 -68.68
C GLY A 79 -21.76 16.79 -69.40
N SER A 80 -22.08 15.52 -69.08
CA SER A 80 -23.23 14.81 -69.65
C SER A 80 -24.57 15.36 -69.16
N VAL A 81 -24.62 15.89 -67.93
CA VAL A 81 -25.81 16.50 -67.34
C VAL A 81 -25.80 18.01 -67.57
N LYS A 82 -26.97 18.57 -67.85
CA LYS A 82 -27.20 20.01 -68.08
C LYS A 82 -27.84 20.68 -66.86
N THR A 83 -27.29 20.37 -65.69
CA THR A 83 -27.75 20.86 -64.39
C THR A 83 -26.58 21.52 -63.65
N LYS A 84 -26.86 22.50 -62.80
CA LYS A 84 -25.84 23.11 -61.93
C LYS A 84 -25.52 22.20 -60.76
N LYS A 85 -26.55 21.58 -60.16
CA LYS A 85 -26.40 20.67 -59.04
C LYS A 85 -26.26 19.23 -59.53
N VAL A 86 -25.40 18.46 -58.89
CA VAL A 86 -25.20 17.04 -59.16
C VAL A 86 -25.07 16.25 -57.87
N THR A 87 -25.86 15.20 -57.74
CA THR A 87 -25.74 14.22 -56.67
C THR A 87 -24.92 13.03 -57.18
N ILE A 88 -23.87 12.64 -56.46
CA ILE A 88 -23.05 11.47 -56.76
C ILE A 88 -23.36 10.36 -55.76
N THR A 89 -23.70 9.16 -56.26
CA THR A 89 -24.03 7.97 -55.47
C THR A 89 -23.04 6.82 -55.71
N GLY A 90 -22.79 5.98 -54.73
CA GLY A 90 -21.82 4.88 -54.77
C GLY A 90 -20.46 5.25 -54.17
N SER A 91 -19.54 4.28 -54.16
CA SER A 91 -18.25 4.36 -53.47
C SER A 91 -17.04 4.07 -54.37
N ALA A 92 -17.19 4.15 -55.70
CA ALA A 92 -16.08 3.93 -56.61
C ALA A 92 -15.08 5.11 -56.55
N ASN A 93 -13.79 4.83 -56.72
CA ASN A 93 -12.77 5.88 -56.80
C ASN A 93 -12.97 6.74 -58.05
N ILE A 94 -12.83 8.05 -57.90
CA ILE A 94 -13.08 9.04 -58.95
C ILE A 94 -11.76 9.74 -59.27
N SER A 95 -11.25 9.57 -60.48
CA SER A 95 -10.03 10.24 -60.95
C SER A 95 -10.29 11.34 -61.97
N SER A 96 -11.53 11.48 -62.45
CA SER A 96 -11.93 12.52 -63.39
C SER A 96 -13.43 12.82 -63.32
N PHE A 97 -13.80 14.08 -63.58
CA PHE A 97 -15.18 14.51 -63.77
C PHE A 97 -15.61 14.59 -65.25
N GLY A 98 -14.82 13.97 -66.13
CA GLY A 98 -15.13 13.82 -67.54
C GLY A 98 -14.89 15.06 -68.39
N PRO A 99 -15.19 14.97 -69.70
CA PRO A 99 -14.89 16.01 -70.68
C PRO A 99 -15.86 17.19 -70.60
N GLY A 100 -15.44 18.32 -71.18
CA GLY A 100 -16.20 19.56 -71.25
C GLY A 100 -15.25 20.77 -71.29
N ALA A 101 -15.80 21.97 -71.25
CA ALA A 101 -15.06 23.20 -71.02
C ALA A 101 -15.97 24.21 -70.34
N GLN A 102 -15.43 25.01 -69.42
CA GLN A 102 -16.13 26.14 -68.79
C GLN A 102 -17.43 25.75 -68.07
N LEU A 103 -17.41 24.61 -67.37
CA LEU A 103 -18.53 24.12 -66.59
C LEU A 103 -18.37 24.46 -65.11
N GLU A 104 -19.48 24.62 -64.40
CA GLU A 104 -19.52 24.79 -62.95
C GLU A 104 -20.56 23.85 -62.36
N ARG A 105 -20.21 23.17 -61.26
CA ARG A 105 -21.04 22.17 -60.61
C ARG A 105 -20.98 22.29 -59.09
N LEU A 106 -22.15 22.24 -58.46
CA LEU A 106 -22.30 22.05 -57.03
C LEU A 106 -22.62 20.57 -56.79
N ILE A 107 -21.72 19.88 -56.11
CA ILE A 107 -21.74 18.43 -55.97
C ILE A 107 -22.12 18.05 -54.54
N THR A 108 -22.98 17.05 -54.40
CA THR A 108 -23.29 16.39 -53.12
C THR A 108 -23.02 14.90 -53.25
N PHE A 109 -22.27 14.33 -52.31
CA PHE A 109 -22.03 12.89 -52.22
C PHE A 109 -23.07 12.27 -51.30
N THR A 110 -23.91 11.38 -51.82
CA THR A 110 -24.92 10.70 -50.98
C THR A 110 -24.28 9.60 -50.13
N ASP A 111 -23.36 8.86 -50.72
CA ASP A 111 -22.66 7.74 -50.10
C ASP A 111 -21.23 8.16 -49.69
N GLY A 112 -20.63 7.39 -48.78
CA GLY A 112 -19.21 7.54 -48.43
C GLY A 112 -18.33 6.51 -49.12
N GLY A 113 -17.02 6.76 -49.12
CA GLY A 113 -16.01 5.77 -49.50
C GLY A 113 -15.39 5.95 -50.88
N SER A 114 -15.92 6.82 -51.74
CA SER A 114 -15.21 7.21 -52.96
C SER A 114 -13.93 7.97 -52.60
N VAL A 115 -12.84 7.69 -53.31
CA VAL A 115 -11.63 8.53 -53.25
C VAL A 115 -11.60 9.46 -54.45
N LEU A 116 -11.74 10.77 -54.21
CA LEU A 116 -11.39 11.81 -55.19
C LEU A 116 -9.87 11.82 -55.32
N THR A 117 -9.36 11.43 -56.48
CA THR A 117 -7.92 11.26 -56.70
C THR A 117 -7.32 12.58 -57.18
N TYR A 118 -6.41 13.16 -56.38
CA TYR A 118 -5.73 14.38 -56.76
C TYR A 118 -4.84 14.17 -57.99
N ASN A 119 -4.98 15.05 -58.98
CA ASN A 119 -4.08 15.18 -60.11
C ASN A 119 -3.77 16.66 -60.35
N ALA A 120 -2.48 17.01 -60.36
CA ALA A 120 -2.03 18.39 -60.49
C ALA A 120 -2.40 19.07 -61.83
N THR A 121 -2.92 18.32 -62.80
CA THR A 121 -3.39 18.83 -64.09
C THR A 121 -4.90 18.67 -64.22
N SER A 122 -5.42 17.43 -64.18
CA SER A 122 -6.80 17.13 -64.61
C SER A 122 -7.87 17.26 -63.52
N LEU A 123 -7.51 17.11 -62.24
CA LEU A 123 -8.43 17.18 -61.10
C LEU A 123 -7.70 17.73 -59.87
N LYS A 124 -7.70 19.05 -59.73
CA LYS A 124 -7.10 19.73 -58.58
C LYS A 124 -8.07 19.76 -57.41
N LEU A 125 -7.57 19.43 -56.22
CA LEU A 125 -8.32 19.37 -54.96
C LEU A 125 -7.78 20.41 -53.98
N PRO A 126 -8.61 20.93 -53.06
CA PRO A 126 -8.24 22.05 -52.20
C PRO A 126 -7.09 21.75 -51.22
N THR A 127 -6.85 20.48 -50.91
CA THR A 127 -5.76 20.04 -50.00
C THR A 127 -4.48 19.63 -50.72
N LEU A 128 -4.44 19.70 -52.06
CA LEU A 128 -3.37 19.13 -52.90
C LEU A 128 -3.11 17.63 -52.64
N ALA A 129 -4.11 16.93 -52.09
CA ALA A 129 -4.08 15.51 -51.76
C ALA A 129 -5.43 14.89 -52.08
N SER A 130 -5.46 13.57 -52.31
CA SER A 130 -6.70 12.83 -52.52
C SER A 130 -7.62 12.90 -51.31
N ILE A 131 -8.93 13.00 -51.54
CA ILE A 131 -9.95 13.14 -50.50
C ILE A 131 -10.86 11.91 -50.54
N THR A 132 -10.94 11.18 -49.43
CA THR A 132 -11.97 10.14 -49.24
C THR A 132 -13.28 10.79 -48.81
N THR A 133 -14.33 10.61 -49.61
CA THR A 133 -15.66 11.17 -49.36
C THR A 133 -16.37 10.46 -48.21
N ARG A 134 -17.22 11.19 -47.50
CA ARG A 134 -18.23 10.67 -46.58
C ARG A 134 -19.63 11.00 -47.11
N ALA A 135 -20.62 10.27 -46.62
CA ALA A 135 -22.01 10.54 -46.93
C ALA A 135 -22.38 11.98 -46.48
N GLY A 136 -23.02 12.73 -47.37
CA GLY A 136 -23.41 14.12 -47.18
C GLY A 136 -22.33 15.16 -47.46
N ASP A 137 -21.10 14.76 -47.82
CA ASP A 137 -20.05 15.72 -48.16
C ASP A 137 -20.45 16.53 -49.42
N THR A 138 -20.02 17.78 -49.50
CA THR A 138 -20.33 18.69 -50.62
C THR A 138 -19.09 19.36 -51.17
N CYS A 139 -19.09 19.72 -52.45
CA CYS A 139 -18.01 20.51 -53.03
C CYS A 139 -18.46 21.34 -54.24
N HIS A 140 -17.69 22.40 -54.52
CA HIS A 140 -17.86 23.24 -55.69
C HIS A 140 -16.72 22.99 -56.69
N ALA A 141 -17.08 22.57 -57.90
CA ALA A 141 -16.16 22.24 -58.97
C ALA A 141 -16.36 23.13 -60.20
N THR A 142 -15.27 23.69 -60.73
CA THR A 142 -15.26 24.37 -62.03
C THR A 142 -14.35 23.65 -63.02
N GLN A 143 -14.67 23.74 -64.30
CA GLN A 143 -13.83 23.25 -65.39
C GLN A 143 -13.23 24.43 -66.16
N ASP A 144 -11.93 24.39 -66.40
CA ASP A 144 -11.23 25.42 -67.18
C ASP A 144 -11.49 25.27 -68.71
N PRO A 145 -11.03 26.21 -69.55
CA PRO A 145 -11.13 26.08 -71.01
C PRO A 145 -10.36 24.89 -71.61
N ALA A 146 -9.39 24.34 -70.88
CA ALA A 146 -8.62 23.17 -71.29
C ALA A 146 -9.28 21.84 -70.86
N GLY A 147 -10.43 21.90 -70.17
CA GLY A 147 -11.20 20.74 -69.72
C GLY A 147 -10.76 20.16 -68.38
N ASN A 148 -9.86 20.83 -67.64
CA ASN A 148 -9.41 20.38 -66.33
C ASN A 148 -10.36 20.82 -65.23
N TRP A 149 -10.53 19.97 -64.22
CA TRP A 149 -11.40 20.25 -63.09
C TRP A 149 -10.64 20.78 -61.87
N HIS A 150 -11.24 21.78 -61.24
CA HIS A 150 -10.76 22.42 -60.02
C HIS A 150 -11.88 22.36 -58.98
N ILE A 151 -11.61 21.73 -57.84
CA ILE A 151 -12.46 21.84 -56.67
C ILE A 151 -11.93 23.00 -55.82
N HIS A 152 -12.75 24.04 -55.65
CA HIS A 152 -12.38 25.25 -54.90
C HIS A 152 -12.60 25.09 -53.40
N ASP A 153 -13.75 24.53 -53.05
CA ASP A 153 -14.15 24.23 -51.69
C ASP A 153 -14.72 22.82 -51.62
N TYR A 154 -14.47 22.19 -50.48
CA TYR A 154 -15.05 20.91 -50.13
C TYR A 154 -15.36 20.96 -48.65
N THR A 155 -16.59 20.64 -48.31
CA THR A 155 -17.11 20.73 -46.94
C THR A 155 -17.59 19.36 -46.52
N ARG A 156 -17.07 18.89 -45.39
CA ARG A 156 -17.56 17.66 -44.76
C ARG A 156 -18.97 17.87 -44.22
N ALA A 157 -19.83 16.86 -44.31
CA ALA A 157 -21.20 16.93 -43.77
C ALA A 157 -21.22 17.30 -42.26
N ASP A 158 -20.22 16.80 -41.52
CA ASP A 158 -20.06 17.03 -40.08
C ASP A 158 -19.33 18.35 -39.74
N GLY A 159 -18.98 19.16 -40.75
CA GLY A 159 -18.23 20.40 -40.60
C GLY A 159 -16.76 20.22 -40.22
N THR A 160 -16.26 18.98 -40.14
CA THR A 160 -14.85 18.74 -39.83
C THR A 160 -13.95 19.25 -40.97
N PRO A 161 -12.82 19.89 -40.66
CA PRO A 161 -11.87 20.34 -41.67
C PRO A 161 -11.21 19.15 -42.38
N LEU A 162 -11.06 19.24 -43.72
CA LEU A 162 -10.47 18.19 -44.56
C LEU A 162 -9.00 17.90 -44.26
N SER A 163 -8.31 18.94 -43.84
CA SER A 163 -6.94 18.92 -43.41
C SER A 163 -6.81 20.04 -42.41
N LEU A 164 -6.55 19.68 -41.16
CA LEU A 164 -5.76 20.56 -40.31
C LEU A 164 -4.39 20.58 -41.01
N GLY A 165 -4.11 21.60 -41.83
CA GLY A 165 -2.79 21.79 -42.43
C GLY A 165 -1.74 21.49 -41.37
N GLY A 166 -0.66 20.77 -41.72
CA GLY A 166 0.17 19.93 -40.82
C GLY A 166 0.62 20.46 -39.45
N ALA A 167 0.28 21.70 -39.11
CA ALA A 167 0.34 22.34 -37.80
C ALA A 167 -0.68 21.85 -36.75
N LEU A 168 -1.70 21.04 -37.08
CA LEU A 168 -2.53 20.40 -36.04
C LEU A 168 -2.67 18.89 -36.29
N ARG A 169 -1.55 18.21 -36.53
CA ARG A 169 -1.47 16.84 -36.01
C ARG A 169 -1.34 16.97 -34.49
N PHE A 170 -2.34 16.47 -33.76
CA PHE A 170 -2.14 16.10 -32.35
C PHE A 170 -1.13 14.93 -32.20
N ASP A 171 -0.36 14.57 -33.24
CA ASP A 171 0.90 13.82 -33.07
C ASP A 171 1.90 14.59 -32.20
N ALA A 172 1.76 15.92 -32.05
CA ALA A 172 2.51 16.67 -31.05
C ALA A 172 2.07 16.37 -29.61
N VAL A 173 0.91 15.75 -29.34
CA VAL A 173 0.56 15.32 -27.98
C VAL A 173 1.55 14.27 -27.46
N GLN A 174 2.28 13.59 -28.35
CA GLN A 174 3.33 12.64 -27.95
C GLN A 174 4.75 13.23 -27.87
N SER A 175 4.96 14.53 -28.15
CA SER A 175 6.29 15.17 -28.01
C SER A 175 6.32 16.54 -27.31
N LEU A 176 5.18 17.10 -26.91
CA LEU A 176 5.16 18.34 -26.13
C LEU A 176 5.66 18.06 -24.71
N ASN A 177 6.77 18.67 -24.33
CA ASN A 177 7.21 18.70 -22.94
C ASN A 177 6.26 19.59 -22.11
N GLY A 178 6.31 19.47 -20.78
CA GLY A 178 5.40 20.20 -19.88
C GLY A 178 5.39 21.72 -20.07
N SER A 179 6.50 22.32 -20.52
CA SER A 179 6.58 23.75 -20.82
C SER A 179 5.82 24.12 -22.10
N GLN A 180 5.87 23.25 -23.12
CA GLN A 180 5.18 23.47 -24.39
C GLN A 180 3.67 23.24 -24.24
N LEU A 181 3.25 22.28 -23.40
CA LEU A 181 1.85 22.07 -23.04
C LEU A 181 1.30 23.27 -22.26
N GLY A 182 2.07 23.82 -21.32
CA GLY A 182 1.72 25.03 -20.57
C GLY A 182 1.55 26.26 -21.48
N GLN A 183 2.43 26.45 -22.46
CA GLN A 183 2.33 27.56 -23.42
C GLN A 183 1.11 27.45 -24.33
N LEU A 184 0.75 26.23 -24.76
CA LEU A 184 -0.45 25.98 -25.57
C LEU A 184 -1.73 26.26 -24.78
N LEU A 185 -1.76 25.87 -23.50
CA LEU A 185 -2.87 26.11 -22.56
C LEU A 185 -3.02 27.59 -22.19
N THR A 186 -1.93 28.36 -22.20
CA THR A 186 -1.98 29.82 -21.94
C THR A 186 -2.34 30.67 -23.16
N ASN A 187 -2.37 30.11 -24.37
CA ASN A 187 -2.72 30.87 -25.57
C ASN A 187 -4.24 31.07 -25.63
N SER A 188 -4.68 32.32 -25.55
CA SER A 188 -6.09 32.73 -25.37
C SER A 188 -7.05 32.11 -26.39
N ARG A 189 -6.56 31.85 -27.61
CA ARG A 189 -7.35 31.22 -28.68
C ARG A 189 -7.65 29.74 -28.48
N PHE A 190 -6.86 29.02 -27.67
CA PHE A 190 -7.08 27.59 -27.42
C PHE A 190 -8.15 27.36 -26.34
N ALA A 191 -8.20 28.23 -25.32
CA ALA A 191 -9.23 28.25 -24.30
C ALA A 191 -10.63 28.60 -24.86
N GLU A 192 -10.68 29.44 -25.91
CA GLU A 192 -11.92 29.80 -26.61
C GLU A 192 -12.46 28.69 -27.51
N LEU A 193 -11.57 27.90 -28.16
CA LEU A 193 -11.97 26.85 -29.11
C LEU A 193 -12.31 25.52 -28.44
N PHE A 194 -11.69 25.22 -27.29
CA PHE A 194 -11.91 23.99 -26.53
C PHE A 194 -12.14 24.30 -25.05
N PRO A 195 -13.30 24.88 -24.68
CA PRO A 195 -13.60 25.28 -23.29
C PRO A 195 -13.73 24.10 -22.30
N ARG A 196 -13.39 22.87 -22.71
CA ARG A 196 -13.46 21.65 -21.91
C ARG A 196 -12.19 20.78 -21.97
N ILE A 197 -11.04 21.32 -22.36
CA ILE A 197 -9.79 20.63 -22.04
C ILE A 197 -9.43 20.99 -20.59
N ASP A 198 -10.22 20.42 -19.68
CA ASP A 198 -10.00 20.41 -18.24
C ASP A 198 -8.89 19.39 -17.92
N ILE A 199 -7.67 19.63 -18.42
CA ILE A 199 -6.49 18.79 -18.08
C ILE A 199 -6.14 18.95 -16.59
N ALA A 200 -6.48 20.08 -15.98
CA ALA A 200 -6.27 20.30 -14.55
C ALA A 200 -7.27 19.53 -13.65
N THR A 201 -8.44 19.15 -14.19
CA THR A 201 -9.52 18.50 -13.42
C THR A 201 -9.63 17.00 -13.69
N GLN A 202 -9.04 16.49 -14.78
CA GLN A 202 -8.81 15.07 -14.96
C GLN A 202 -7.46 14.72 -14.36
N GLY A 203 -7.43 14.43 -13.06
CA GLY A 203 -6.23 13.89 -12.40
C GLY A 203 -5.66 12.77 -13.27
N LEU A 204 -4.38 12.87 -13.62
CA LEU A 204 -3.69 11.82 -14.37
C LEU A 204 -3.91 10.50 -13.62
N SER A 205 -4.46 9.50 -14.31
CA SER A 205 -4.62 8.18 -13.71
C SER A 205 -3.27 7.66 -13.20
N ALA A 206 -3.27 6.85 -12.14
CA ALA A 206 -2.04 6.26 -11.60
C ALA A 206 -1.21 5.54 -12.69
N THR A 207 -1.88 4.94 -13.69
CA THR A 207 -1.25 4.33 -14.87
C THR A 207 -0.51 5.36 -15.73
N GLN A 208 -1.08 6.54 -15.98
CA GLN A 208 -0.45 7.60 -16.75
C GLN A 208 0.76 8.18 -16.02
N ILE A 209 0.67 8.36 -14.69
CA ILE A 209 1.79 8.80 -13.86
C ILE A 209 2.91 7.75 -13.86
N SER A 210 2.57 6.47 -13.69
CA SER A 210 3.53 5.36 -13.73
C SER A 210 4.25 5.27 -15.08
N ASN A 211 3.55 5.46 -16.20
CA ASN A 211 4.14 5.46 -17.54
C ASN A 211 5.08 6.65 -17.76
N ALA A 212 4.68 7.85 -17.32
CA ALA A 212 5.51 9.05 -17.41
C ALA A 212 6.84 8.88 -16.62
N LEU A 213 6.77 8.30 -15.42
CA LEU A 213 7.94 8.00 -14.61
C LEU A 213 8.84 6.94 -15.29
N THR A 214 8.29 5.91 -15.94
CA THR A 214 9.10 4.96 -16.74
C THR A 214 9.91 5.69 -17.81
N ASN A 215 9.26 6.62 -18.53
CA ASN A 215 9.86 7.33 -19.65
C ASN A 215 10.97 8.29 -19.19
N LEU A 216 10.92 8.79 -17.96
CA LEU A 216 11.98 9.56 -17.32
C LEU A 216 13.14 8.68 -16.80
N GLY A 217 13.10 7.36 -17.02
CA GLY A 217 14.10 6.41 -16.54
C GLY A 217 13.94 6.05 -15.07
N VAL A 218 12.82 6.41 -14.43
CA VAL A 218 12.54 6.01 -13.04
C VAL A 218 12.18 4.53 -13.03
N SER A 219 12.97 3.74 -12.32
CA SER A 219 12.79 2.30 -12.21
C SER A 219 11.52 1.95 -11.44
N THR A 220 10.99 0.73 -11.62
CA THR A 220 9.84 0.23 -10.86
C THR A 220 10.06 0.32 -9.34
N PHE A 221 11.30 0.08 -8.88
CA PHE A 221 11.67 0.20 -7.47
C PHE A 221 11.60 1.63 -6.94
N VAL A 222 12.01 2.64 -7.73
CA VAL A 222 11.92 4.03 -7.27
C VAL A 222 10.47 4.51 -7.30
N LYS A 223 9.65 4.00 -8.22
CA LYS A 223 8.21 4.32 -8.24
C LYS A 223 7.50 3.86 -6.98
N THR A 224 7.83 2.67 -6.46
CA THR A 224 7.24 2.22 -5.19
C THR A 224 7.60 3.17 -4.05
N LEU A 225 8.81 3.75 -4.04
CA LEU A 225 9.20 4.75 -3.03
C LEU A 225 8.51 6.12 -3.22
N LEU A 226 8.13 6.48 -4.44
CA LEU A 226 7.48 7.76 -4.76
C LEU A 226 5.95 7.72 -4.63
N ASP A 227 5.35 6.53 -4.62
CA ASP A 227 3.90 6.31 -4.48
C ASP A 227 3.45 6.28 -3.00
N ASP A 228 4.40 6.13 -2.09
CA ASP A 228 4.16 5.97 -0.67
C ASP A 228 3.82 7.31 0.01
N ALA A 229 2.70 7.33 0.75
CA ALA A 229 2.16 8.53 1.39
C ALA A 229 2.98 8.99 2.62
N ASP A 230 3.72 8.06 3.24
CA ASP A 230 4.60 8.34 4.37
C ASP A 230 5.83 7.42 4.38
N ALA A 231 6.82 7.76 5.21
CA ALA A 231 8.04 6.99 5.30
C ALA A 231 7.81 5.54 5.79
N SER A 232 6.80 5.30 6.63
CA SER A 232 6.50 3.94 7.16
C SER A 232 6.11 2.97 6.05
N THR A 233 5.43 3.48 5.02
CA THR A 233 5.09 2.74 3.79
C THR A 233 6.28 2.49 2.86
N ALA A 234 7.30 3.37 2.84
CA ALA A 234 8.49 3.23 2.01
C ALA A 234 9.59 2.31 2.58
N LEU A 235 9.73 2.24 3.90
CA LEU A 235 10.75 1.42 4.57
C LEU A 235 10.69 -0.11 4.23
N PRO A 236 9.52 -0.78 4.19
CA PRO A 236 9.44 -2.19 3.76
C PRO A 236 9.89 -2.38 2.30
N THR A 237 9.64 -1.40 1.43
CA THR A 237 10.09 -1.39 0.03
C THR A 237 11.62 -1.36 -0.07
N LEU A 238 12.30 -0.71 0.88
CA LEU A 238 13.77 -0.74 1.01
C LEU A 238 14.31 -2.02 1.67
N GLY A 239 13.44 -2.98 2.01
CA GLY A 239 13.81 -4.22 2.70
C GLY A 239 13.97 -4.08 4.21
N ILE A 240 13.51 -2.98 4.81
CA ILE A 240 13.57 -2.77 6.26
C ILE A 240 12.42 -3.52 6.92
N SER A 241 12.76 -4.45 7.81
CA SER A 241 11.77 -5.26 8.55
C SER A 241 11.02 -4.43 9.60
N ASP A 242 9.85 -4.92 10.02
CA ASP A 242 9.06 -4.23 11.06
C ASP A 242 9.83 -4.11 12.38
N PHE A 243 10.69 -5.07 12.70
CA PHE A 243 11.59 -5.00 13.86
C PHE A 243 12.60 -3.85 13.76
N ILE A 244 13.19 -3.62 12.58
CA ILE A 244 14.12 -2.49 12.41
C ILE A 244 13.36 -1.17 12.38
N LYS A 245 12.11 -1.14 11.89
CA LYS A 245 11.26 0.06 11.98
C LYS A 245 11.01 0.45 13.43
N THR A 246 10.66 -0.51 14.30
CA THR A 246 10.48 -0.21 15.74
C THR A 246 11.74 0.38 16.35
N LEU A 247 12.93 -0.07 15.91
CA LEU A 247 14.21 0.45 16.39
C LEU A 247 14.53 1.85 15.83
N LEU A 248 14.12 2.15 14.59
CA LEU A 248 14.31 3.47 13.97
C LEU A 248 13.33 4.51 14.52
N ASP A 249 12.15 4.09 14.96
CA ASP A 249 11.13 4.94 15.58
C ASP A 249 11.45 5.28 17.06
N ASP A 250 12.45 4.62 17.65
CA ASP A 250 12.83 4.83 19.04
C ASP A 250 13.52 6.19 19.25
N ALA A 251 12.84 7.07 19.99
CA ALA A 251 13.31 8.44 20.23
C ALA A 251 14.61 8.56 21.04
N ASN A 252 15.04 7.49 21.73
CA ASN A 252 16.24 7.50 22.56
C ASN A 252 16.86 6.11 22.72
N GLN A 253 18.09 6.09 23.23
CA GLN A 253 18.87 4.86 23.45
C GLN A 253 18.17 3.85 24.37
N ALA A 254 17.47 4.29 25.41
CA ALA A 254 16.83 3.37 26.36
C ALA A 254 15.69 2.60 25.69
N THR A 255 14.86 3.28 24.89
CA THR A 255 13.81 2.63 24.09
C THR A 255 14.40 1.68 23.05
N ALA A 256 15.48 2.10 22.36
CA ALA A 256 16.19 1.26 21.38
C ALA A 256 16.74 -0.05 21.98
N LEU A 257 17.33 0.03 23.17
CA LEU A 257 17.82 -1.14 23.89
C LEU A 257 16.68 -2.08 24.30
N GLN A 258 15.55 -1.51 24.73
CA GLN A 258 14.35 -2.28 25.05
C GLN A 258 13.80 -3.03 23.82
N THR A 259 13.75 -2.36 22.65
CA THR A 259 13.35 -2.95 21.37
C THR A 259 14.27 -4.10 20.94
N LEU A 260 15.59 -3.97 21.16
CA LEU A 260 16.58 -5.03 20.90
C LEU A 260 16.47 -6.21 21.88
N GLY A 261 15.63 -6.12 22.93
CA GLY A 261 15.62 -7.07 24.04
C GLY A 261 16.93 -7.06 24.84
N ALA A 262 17.75 -6.01 24.68
CA ALA A 262 18.92 -5.81 25.50
C ALA A 262 18.46 -5.46 26.90
N GLN A 263 19.13 -6.04 27.90
CA GLN A 263 18.86 -5.67 29.28
C GLN A 263 19.08 -4.15 29.41
N PRO A 264 18.11 -3.38 29.97
CA PRO A 264 18.30 -1.97 30.25
C PRO A 264 19.61 -1.81 31.03
N ALA A 265 20.33 -0.70 30.83
CA ALA A 265 21.49 -0.38 31.63
C ALA A 265 21.08 -0.28 33.11
N ASP A 266 21.11 -1.42 33.78
CA ASP A 266 20.83 -1.58 35.18
C ASP A 266 22.08 -1.11 35.91
N ALA A 267 21.93 0.01 36.63
CA ALA A 267 23.01 0.60 37.39
C ALA A 267 23.58 -0.42 38.40
N ASP A 268 22.74 -1.31 38.93
CA ASP A 268 23.15 -2.35 39.87
C ASP A 268 23.97 -3.44 39.16
N LEU A 269 23.54 -3.90 37.97
CA LEU A 269 24.28 -4.90 37.20
C LEU A 269 25.61 -4.35 36.66
N THR A 270 25.64 -3.08 36.26
CA THR A 270 26.87 -2.39 35.84
C THR A 270 27.84 -2.22 37.02
N ALA A 271 27.33 -1.87 38.20
CA ALA A 271 28.14 -1.77 39.42
C ALA A 271 28.71 -3.14 39.84
N ILE A 272 27.94 -4.22 39.70
CA ILE A 272 28.41 -5.59 39.97
C ILE A 272 29.49 -6.03 38.97
N ALA A 273 29.30 -5.75 37.69
CA ALA A 273 30.26 -6.12 36.63
C ALA A 273 31.57 -5.31 36.71
N ALA A 274 31.50 -4.06 37.17
CA ALA A 274 32.65 -3.18 37.37
C ALA A 274 33.41 -3.45 38.69
N LEU A 275 32.83 -4.24 39.60
CA LEU A 275 33.48 -4.59 40.85
C LEU A 275 34.63 -5.57 40.58
N ALA A 276 35.87 -5.06 40.60
CA ALA A 276 37.09 -5.85 40.52
C ALA A 276 37.21 -6.75 41.77
N THR A 277 36.47 -7.85 41.77
CA THR A 277 36.47 -8.82 42.85
C THR A 277 37.57 -9.86 42.62
N THR A 278 38.26 -10.21 43.70
CA THR A 278 39.07 -11.43 43.75
C THR A 278 38.16 -12.65 43.51
N ALA A 279 38.73 -13.81 43.17
CA ALA A 279 37.93 -15.03 42.93
C ALA A 279 36.92 -15.34 44.06
N VAL A 280 37.27 -14.95 45.28
CA VAL A 280 36.44 -15.03 46.50
C VAL A 280 35.16 -14.19 46.39
N GLY A 281 35.26 -12.95 45.93
CA GLY A 281 34.09 -12.06 45.80
C GLY A 281 33.09 -12.52 44.74
N ARG A 282 33.55 -13.12 43.63
CA ARG A 282 32.66 -13.72 42.62
C ARG A 282 31.91 -14.94 43.15
N SER A 283 32.58 -15.80 43.93
CA SER A 283 31.93 -16.99 44.49
C SER A 283 30.89 -16.66 45.56
N LEU A 284 31.00 -15.50 46.23
CA LEU A 284 30.00 -15.05 47.21
C LEU A 284 28.70 -14.60 46.53
N LEU A 285 28.82 -13.94 45.36
CA LEU A 285 27.68 -13.44 44.59
C LEU A 285 26.85 -14.53 43.92
N THR A 286 27.41 -15.74 43.74
CA THR A 286 26.72 -16.90 43.17
C THR A 286 26.01 -17.77 44.21
N LEU A 287 26.06 -17.42 45.49
CA LEU A 287 25.44 -18.21 46.57
C LEU A 287 23.94 -17.96 46.58
N VAL A 288 23.19 -18.98 46.16
CA VAL A 288 21.73 -18.94 45.94
C VAL A 288 20.92 -18.84 47.24
N ASP A 289 21.47 -19.27 48.38
CA ASP A 289 20.74 -19.28 49.65
C ASP A 289 21.63 -19.13 50.90
N ALA A 290 20.99 -18.97 52.06
CA ALA A 290 21.65 -18.82 53.35
C ALA A 290 22.44 -20.08 53.77
N VAL A 291 22.15 -21.24 53.18
CA VAL A 291 22.86 -22.51 53.43
C VAL A 291 24.19 -22.52 52.68
N GLY A 292 24.20 -22.10 51.42
CA GLY A 292 25.39 -21.89 50.60
C GLY A 292 26.32 -20.83 51.19
N ALA A 293 25.76 -19.73 51.70
CA ALA A 293 26.52 -18.73 52.46
C ALA A 293 27.21 -19.33 53.68
N ARG A 294 26.50 -20.11 54.51
CA ARG A 294 27.08 -20.76 55.69
C ARG A 294 28.18 -21.76 55.35
N SER A 295 28.04 -22.52 54.26
CA SER A 295 29.07 -23.45 53.81
C SER A 295 30.32 -22.74 53.29
N TYR A 296 30.17 -21.63 52.56
CA TYR A 296 31.28 -20.84 52.06
C TYR A 296 32.08 -20.18 53.20
N PHE A 297 31.39 -19.58 54.17
CA PHE A 297 32.04 -18.99 55.35
C PHE A 297 32.56 -20.03 56.34
N GLY A 298 31.92 -21.19 56.45
CA GLY A 298 32.37 -22.31 57.28
C GLY A 298 33.68 -22.95 56.80
N GLY A 299 34.02 -22.81 55.52
CA GLY A 299 35.31 -23.25 54.97
C GLY A 299 36.49 -22.29 55.24
N LEU A 300 36.23 -21.05 55.65
CA LEU A 300 37.27 -20.02 55.83
C LEU A 300 37.89 -19.99 57.25
N TYR A 301 37.33 -20.73 58.21
CA TYR A 301 37.83 -20.83 59.59
C TYR A 301 38.16 -22.29 59.96
N PRO A 302 39.43 -22.68 60.17
CA PRO A 302 39.73 -24.00 60.70
C PRO A 302 39.46 -24.04 62.21
N THR A 303 38.54 -24.93 62.62
CA THR A 303 38.37 -25.57 63.96
C THR A 303 37.81 -24.76 65.15
N ARG A 304 36.65 -25.20 65.68
CA ARG A 304 36.51 -25.97 66.96
C ARG A 304 35.03 -26.24 67.29
N GLY A 305 34.71 -27.51 67.57
CA GLY A 305 33.49 -27.89 68.31
C GLY A 305 32.60 -28.91 67.58
N PHE A 306 32.91 -30.20 67.74
CA PHE A 306 32.06 -31.32 67.35
C PHE A 306 30.80 -31.36 68.23
N ALA A 307 29.62 -31.40 67.64
CA ALA A 307 28.43 -32.00 68.25
C ALA A 307 28.51 -33.51 67.98
N ALA A 308 28.56 -34.32 69.04
CA ALA A 308 28.35 -35.76 68.95
C ALA A 308 26.92 -36.05 69.41
N GLU A 309 26.05 -36.43 68.47
CA GLU A 309 24.76 -37.05 68.77
C GLU A 309 24.97 -38.52 69.11
N GLY A 310 24.25 -38.98 70.14
CA GLY A 310 23.96 -40.39 70.29
C GLY A 310 23.57 -40.75 71.72
N SER A 311 22.32 -41.18 71.92
CA SER A 311 22.10 -42.52 72.46
C SER A 311 20.63 -42.94 72.35
N LYS A 312 20.43 -44.12 71.75
CA LYS A 312 19.19 -44.89 71.83
C LYS A 312 19.33 -45.87 72.99
N THR A 313 18.28 -45.90 73.80
CA THR A 313 17.99 -46.72 74.96
C THR A 313 17.97 -48.23 74.68
N ASP A 314 18.50 -49.01 75.63
CA ASP A 314 17.87 -50.26 76.06
C ASP A 314 17.91 -50.30 77.60
N PHE A 315 16.76 -50.14 78.24
CA PHE A 315 16.55 -50.52 79.64
C PHE A 315 15.22 -51.27 79.74
N THR A 316 15.33 -52.56 80.03
CA THR A 316 14.28 -53.39 80.59
C THR A 316 13.94 -52.85 81.98
N ASP A 317 12.78 -52.23 82.12
CA ASP A 317 12.23 -51.84 83.40
C ASP A 317 11.04 -52.75 83.71
N ASN A 318 11.03 -53.35 84.90
CA ASN A 318 9.76 -53.70 85.53
C ASN A 318 9.44 -52.54 86.49
N ASN A 319 8.75 -51.55 85.91
CA ASN A 319 8.03 -50.44 86.54
C ASN A 319 8.84 -49.24 87.09
N ALA A 320 9.32 -48.42 86.16
CA ALA A 320 8.78 -47.12 85.70
C ALA A 320 9.14 -45.85 86.49
N CYS A 321 10.23 -45.19 86.05
CA CYS A 321 10.18 -43.81 85.53
C CYS A 321 11.45 -43.52 84.71
N THR A 322 11.35 -43.62 83.38
CA THR A 322 12.47 -43.42 82.44
C THR A 322 12.45 -42.01 81.86
N ASN A 323 13.29 -41.13 82.39
CA ASN A 323 13.65 -39.87 81.73
C ASN A 323 15.09 -40.00 81.21
N PRO A 324 15.40 -39.69 79.94
CA PRO A 324 16.77 -39.76 79.43
C PRO A 324 17.67 -38.79 80.22
N LEU A 325 18.66 -39.33 80.93
CA LEU A 325 19.63 -38.52 81.66
C LEU A 325 20.62 -37.91 80.67
N GLY A 326 20.54 -36.60 80.45
CA GLY A 326 21.64 -35.84 79.88
C GLY A 326 22.80 -35.85 80.87
N VAL A 327 23.94 -36.43 80.49
CA VAL A 327 25.19 -36.36 81.26
C VAL A 327 26.06 -35.30 80.62
N ASP A 328 26.16 -34.15 81.26
CA ASP A 328 27.07 -33.09 80.83
C ASP A 328 28.43 -33.29 81.50
N LEU A 329 29.47 -33.41 80.67
CA LEU A 329 30.85 -33.61 81.11
C LEU A 329 31.62 -32.31 80.89
N VAL A 330 32.04 -31.67 81.99
CA VAL A 330 32.82 -30.42 81.93
C VAL A 330 34.28 -30.76 82.25
N ALA A 331 35.16 -30.59 81.25
CA ALA A 331 36.59 -30.74 81.42
C ALA A 331 37.24 -29.38 81.72
N THR A 332 37.95 -29.29 82.84
CA THR A 332 38.77 -28.12 83.20
C THR A 332 40.17 -28.61 83.59
N GLY A 333 41.13 -28.45 82.68
CA GLY A 333 42.52 -28.88 82.90
C GLY A 333 42.65 -30.41 83.05
N THR A 334 43.27 -30.87 84.15
CA THR A 334 43.55 -32.30 84.44
C THR A 334 42.41 -33.05 85.15
N ARG A 335 41.20 -32.47 85.18
CA ARG A 335 40.03 -32.99 85.90
C ARG A 335 38.80 -33.05 85.00
N ILE A 336 37.97 -34.08 85.22
CA ILE A 336 36.65 -34.22 84.61
C ILE A 336 35.60 -34.28 85.73
N PHE A 337 34.57 -33.46 85.58
CA PHE A 337 33.36 -33.50 86.42
C PHE A 337 32.21 -34.04 85.58
N GLY A 338 31.56 -35.09 86.07
CA GLY A 338 30.29 -35.56 85.52
C GLY A 338 29.17 -35.24 86.49
N TYR A 339 28.12 -34.60 85.98
CA TYR A 339 26.87 -34.44 86.68
C TYR A 339 25.74 -35.01 85.82
N ALA A 340 24.80 -35.68 86.47
CA ALA A 340 23.58 -36.17 85.85
C ALA A 340 22.39 -35.51 86.55
N THR A 341 21.43 -35.01 85.80
CA THR A 341 20.19 -34.47 86.37
C THR A 341 19.09 -35.47 86.13
N ALA A 342 18.52 -36.03 87.20
CA ALA A 342 17.36 -36.89 87.13
C ALA A 342 16.12 -36.12 87.60
N ASP A 343 15.20 -35.88 86.67
CA ASP A 343 13.85 -35.41 86.97
C ASP A 343 12.94 -36.64 87.13
N PHE A 344 12.29 -36.77 88.29
CA PHE A 344 11.38 -37.87 88.59
C PHE A 344 10.00 -37.34 89.00
N THR A 345 8.97 -38.16 88.79
CA THR A 345 7.59 -37.88 89.21
C THR A 345 7.02 -39.11 89.90
N ASN A 346 6.63 -39.00 91.18
CA ASN A 346 5.97 -40.09 91.90
C ASN A 346 4.45 -39.98 91.72
N SER A 347 3.89 -40.87 90.90
CA SER A 347 2.46 -40.94 90.59
C SER A 347 1.68 -41.94 91.46
N SER A 348 2.32 -42.63 92.40
CA SER A 348 1.69 -43.69 93.20
C SER A 348 1.00 -43.22 94.48
N GLY A 349 1.24 -41.97 94.91
CA GLY A 349 0.67 -41.39 96.14
C GLY A 349 1.22 -41.97 97.46
N VAL A 350 2.15 -42.92 97.40
CA VAL A 350 2.83 -43.52 98.57
C VAL A 350 4.25 -42.96 98.68
N ALA A 351 4.74 -42.77 99.90
CA ALA A 351 6.10 -42.31 100.16
C ALA A 351 7.12 -43.37 99.72
N VAL A 352 7.95 -43.05 98.72
CA VAL A 352 9.07 -43.88 98.26
C VAL A 352 10.36 -43.09 98.34
N ASP A 353 11.43 -43.72 98.81
CA ASP A 353 12.77 -43.14 98.74
C ASP A 353 13.24 -43.14 97.29
N VAL A 354 13.65 -41.96 96.80
CA VAL A 354 14.18 -41.82 95.44
C VAL A 354 15.70 -41.73 95.50
N GLN A 355 16.36 -42.65 94.81
CA GLN A 355 17.82 -42.73 94.74
C GLN A 355 18.29 -42.47 93.31
N ALA A 356 19.24 -41.55 93.16
CA ALA A 356 19.98 -41.38 91.90
C ALA A 356 21.42 -41.85 92.10
N ARG A 357 21.90 -42.69 91.19
CA ARG A 357 23.26 -43.25 91.21
C ARG A 357 23.97 -42.90 89.92
N LEU A 358 25.11 -42.22 90.03
CA LEU A 358 26.05 -42.09 88.92
C LEU A 358 27.16 -43.11 89.12
N VAL A 359 27.45 -43.92 88.09
CA VAL A 359 28.53 -44.91 88.10
C VAL A 359 29.46 -44.61 86.94
N VAL A 360 30.76 -44.52 87.21
CA VAL A 360 31.78 -44.46 86.16
C VAL A 360 32.61 -45.74 86.24
N ALA A 361 32.38 -46.65 85.29
CA ALA A 361 33.01 -47.97 85.31
C ALA A 361 34.50 -47.89 84.95
N ASN A 362 34.82 -47.47 83.73
CA ASN A 362 36.19 -47.44 83.20
C ASN A 362 36.45 -46.22 82.32
N ILE A 363 37.67 -45.69 82.35
CA ILE A 363 38.14 -44.67 81.40
C ILE A 363 39.32 -45.26 80.63
N THR A 364 39.25 -45.22 79.30
CA THR A 364 40.32 -45.75 78.44
C THR A 364 40.95 -44.61 77.63
N ALA A 365 42.28 -44.56 77.64
CA ALA A 365 43.09 -43.69 76.77
C ALA A 365 44.19 -44.49 76.10
N GLY A 366 44.35 -44.31 74.78
CA GLY A 366 45.43 -44.96 74.02
C GLY A 366 45.45 -46.49 74.08
N GLY A 367 44.32 -47.13 74.43
CA GLY A 367 44.21 -48.59 74.59
C GLY A 367 44.55 -49.12 75.99
N THR A 368 44.92 -48.26 76.95
CA THR A 368 45.09 -48.64 78.36
C THR A 368 43.86 -48.25 79.18
N THR A 369 43.26 -49.21 79.87
CA THR A 369 42.08 -49.00 80.72
C THR A 369 42.51 -48.64 82.14
N VAL A 370 42.10 -47.47 82.62
CA VAL A 370 42.22 -47.09 84.04
C VAL A 370 40.88 -47.38 84.71
N ALA A 371 40.86 -48.38 85.58
CA ALA A 371 39.69 -48.71 86.39
C ALA A 371 39.49 -47.63 87.45
N VAL A 372 38.43 -46.83 87.31
CA VAL A 372 38.14 -45.74 88.26
C VAL A 372 37.12 -46.15 89.31
N GLY A 373 36.17 -47.04 88.98
CA GLY A 373 35.30 -47.69 89.96
C GLY A 373 34.60 -46.76 90.96
N ARG A 374 34.30 -45.51 90.58
CA ARG A 374 33.68 -44.52 91.48
C ARG A 374 32.17 -44.47 91.24
N SER A 375 31.42 -44.51 92.33
CA SER A 375 29.97 -44.41 92.36
C SER A 375 29.57 -43.44 93.46
N GLN A 376 28.69 -42.50 93.14
CA GLN A 376 28.06 -41.64 94.15
C GLN A 376 26.54 -41.83 94.07
N ILE A 377 25.93 -42.09 95.23
CA ILE A 377 24.48 -42.22 95.40
C ILE A 377 24.02 -41.05 96.25
N ILE A 378 23.01 -40.33 95.77
CA ILE A 378 22.31 -39.31 96.56
C ILE A 378 20.87 -39.79 96.74
N THR A 379 20.44 -39.87 98.00
CA THR A 379 19.10 -40.28 98.41
C THR A 379 18.40 -39.09 99.02
N LEU A 380 17.19 -38.78 98.53
CA LEU A 380 16.30 -37.85 99.22
C LEU A 380 15.39 -38.64 100.17
N PRO A 381 15.19 -38.18 101.42
CA PRO A 381 14.31 -38.86 102.35
C PRO A 381 12.85 -38.82 101.87
N ALA A 382 12.11 -39.91 102.06
CA ALA A 382 10.71 -40.12 101.70
C ALA A 382 9.82 -38.87 101.82
N VAL A 383 9.36 -38.34 100.68
CA VAL A 383 8.36 -37.25 100.63
C VAL A 383 7.09 -37.79 99.98
N ALA A 384 5.98 -37.74 100.72
CA ALA A 384 4.67 -38.21 100.28
C ALA A 384 3.89 -37.14 99.52
N TYR A 385 4.40 -36.58 98.40
CA TYR A 385 3.58 -35.72 97.52
C TYR A 385 4.01 -35.77 96.05
N THR A 386 3.02 -35.70 95.17
CA THR A 386 3.14 -35.53 93.71
C THR A 386 3.84 -34.20 93.39
N GLY A 387 5.15 -34.24 93.15
CA GLY A 387 5.97 -33.10 92.75
C GLY A 387 7.25 -33.55 92.05
N SER A 388 7.85 -32.67 91.26
CA SER A 388 9.13 -32.90 90.58
C SER A 388 10.30 -32.44 91.45
N GLY A 389 11.35 -33.25 91.53
CA GLY A 389 12.60 -32.95 92.24
C GLY A 389 13.81 -33.23 91.36
N LYS A 390 14.90 -32.49 91.59
CA LYS A 390 16.17 -32.67 90.88
C LYS A 390 17.22 -33.28 91.79
N LEU A 391 17.79 -34.40 91.35
CA LEU A 391 18.95 -35.04 91.98
C LEU A 391 20.17 -34.89 91.08
N ASN A 392 21.25 -34.34 91.64
CA ASN A 392 22.49 -34.04 90.91
C ASN A 392 23.70 -34.75 91.54
N PRO A 393 23.86 -36.09 91.39
CA PRO A 393 25.09 -36.77 91.77
C PRO A 393 26.29 -36.24 90.95
N MET A 394 27.42 -35.99 91.62
CA MET A 394 28.64 -35.44 91.02
C MET A 394 29.86 -36.32 91.29
N ILE A 395 30.49 -36.82 90.23
CA ILE A 395 31.73 -37.59 90.35
C ILE A 395 32.91 -36.80 89.81
N GLN A 396 33.93 -36.65 90.64
CA GLN A 396 35.22 -36.08 90.26
C GLN A 396 36.25 -37.19 90.03
N VAL A 397 36.87 -37.15 88.85
CA VAL A 397 38.01 -38.01 88.48
C VAL A 397 39.28 -37.17 88.38
N ASN A 398 40.33 -37.61 89.08
CA ASN A 398 41.64 -36.94 89.15
C ASN A 398 42.72 -37.83 88.48
N GLY A 399 43.83 -37.21 88.07
CA GLY A 399 45.03 -37.92 87.58
C GLY A 399 45.07 -38.16 86.07
N LEU A 400 44.39 -37.33 85.27
CA LEU A 400 44.38 -37.45 83.81
C LEU A 400 45.56 -36.71 83.16
N THR A 401 46.14 -37.29 82.12
CA THR A 401 47.30 -36.75 81.41
C THR A 401 46.86 -35.71 80.37
N PRO A 402 47.39 -34.46 80.41
CA PRO A 402 47.05 -33.42 79.45
C PRO A 402 47.32 -33.84 78.00
N GLY A 403 46.43 -33.47 77.08
CA GLY A 403 46.61 -33.71 75.63
C GLY A 403 46.24 -35.11 75.14
N THR A 404 45.76 -35.98 76.02
CA THR A 404 45.31 -37.35 75.66
C THR A 404 43.78 -37.38 75.53
N THR A 405 43.26 -37.99 74.47
CA THR A 405 41.81 -38.16 74.28
C THR A 405 41.32 -39.37 75.07
N TYR A 406 40.44 -39.14 76.03
CA TYR A 406 39.81 -40.18 76.85
C TYR A 406 38.38 -40.42 76.37
N ARG A 407 37.98 -41.69 76.22
CA ARG A 407 36.59 -42.06 75.91
C ARG A 407 35.96 -42.64 77.17
N LEU A 408 34.84 -42.04 77.60
CA LEU A 408 34.03 -42.56 78.70
C LEU A 408 33.27 -43.79 78.20
N GLN A 409 33.38 -44.91 78.91
CA GLN A 409 32.44 -46.02 78.76
C GLN A 409 31.37 -45.85 79.83
N LEU A 410 30.17 -45.47 79.40
CA LEU A 410 28.99 -45.37 80.25
C LEU A 410 28.46 -46.78 80.56
#